data_AF-A0A3M8ETX6-F1
#
_entry.id   AF-A0A3M8ETX6-F1
#
_cell.length_a   1.000
_cell.length_b   1.000
_cell.length_c   1.000
_cell.angle_alpha   90.00
_cell.angle_beta   90.00
_cell.angle_gamma   90.00
#
_symmetry.space_group_name_H-M   'P 1'
#
loop_
_entity.id
_entity.type
_entity.pdbx_description
1 polymer ?
#
loop_
_entity_poly.entity_id
_entity_poly.type
_entity_poly.pdbx_seq_one_letter_code
_entity_poly.pdbx_strand_id
1 'polypeptide(L)'
;MIAPELLVWYVKVPLKRGWRQVPFAGHTIFRSAPRCKNPSKGSCHTMTMPALSRREFILLSLQLLALTQLPGCRSSQPVLGRDPITSPLMVEDHCEALAHWAEKGIRDTVLINIDTHDDMRWIPEDRLDALRSIHRNRDWQRFRGAAGLGDNGLYHIGNWIYAGGRLGIFREVYWVIPFEVLSMEDPDSKMRRFLKEYGFTDQEIQSFSLNGRQFRGTFHGVPLTLCDLKSLPDISSPLLLSIDTDFFPPYSTVHEKSYLPALHELFTALYAKKYRIRDAVVSYSVNGDFLPPHLRWVGDTIGTVLEKPGMIEQEPTELLTLLQQVDNDYRGTDSAAMLRFIESWEARYPAASLQAYKALAHTLRNDPESALRAARESCARDKRYCTLLPYIGTYYYSRGNYAVAEKFYLAGFAANPSMANGLFQYGHCLRQTGRVREAIAWYEKDEAANGPFPTRFLIAEMYLLLGDKKAATASLAKAVEGLEKNRYAEVVNNETARAIYAALDFCDREGLRELASTLRKKPTVIRMFTAYPRK
;
A
#
# COMPACT_ATOMS: atom_id res chain seq x y z
N MET A 1 -2.07 -2.39 34.72
CA MET A 1 -1.68 -1.25 33.84
C MET A 1 -0.50 -1.69 32.99
N ILE A 2 -0.78 -2.21 31.79
CA ILE A 2 0.22 -2.49 30.74
C ILE A 2 -0.51 -2.16 29.44
N ALA A 3 -0.02 -1.16 28.70
CA ALA A 3 -0.56 -0.82 27.38
C ALA A 3 -0.22 -1.95 26.38
N PRO A 4 -1.08 -2.26 25.39
CA PRO A 4 -0.74 -3.24 24.39
C PRO A 4 0.39 -2.69 23.50
N GLU A 5 1.58 -3.29 23.60
CA GLU A 5 2.52 -3.28 22.48
C GLU A 5 1.87 -4.07 21.34
N LEU A 6 1.40 -3.32 20.36
CA LEU A 6 0.49 -3.75 19.32
C LEU A 6 1.26 -3.58 18.02
N LEU A 7 1.35 -4.63 17.19
CA LEU A 7 2.49 -4.83 16.27
C LEU A 7 2.83 -3.58 15.47
N VAL A 8 4.00 -3.03 15.79
CA VAL A 8 4.44 -1.71 15.38
C VAL A 8 5.29 -1.85 14.12
N TRP A 9 4.79 -1.37 12.99
CA TRP A 9 5.67 -0.89 11.94
C TRP A 9 6.31 0.40 12.42
N TYR A 10 7.63 0.51 12.35
CA TYR A 10 8.33 1.71 12.78
C TYR A 10 8.68 2.55 11.57
N VAL A 11 7.87 3.58 11.32
CA VAL A 11 8.36 4.73 10.55
C VAL A 11 9.47 5.37 11.38
N LYS A 12 10.69 5.42 10.83
CA LYS A 12 11.79 6.16 11.44
C LYS A 12 11.52 7.64 11.22
N VAL A 13 11.10 8.34 12.28
CA VAL A 13 10.78 9.77 12.21
C VAL A 13 12.01 10.57 12.68
N PRO A 14 12.51 11.53 11.89
CA PRO A 14 13.55 12.44 12.33
C PRO A 14 12.96 13.47 13.31
N LEU A 15 13.48 13.50 14.54
CA LEU A 15 13.10 14.47 15.57
C LEU A 15 14.27 15.43 15.89
N LYS A 16 13.96 16.56 16.55
CA LYS A 16 14.95 17.61 16.88
C LYS A 16 16.18 17.15 17.69
N ARG A 17 16.15 15.97 18.31
CA ARG A 17 17.27 15.39 19.10
C ARG A 17 17.71 13.99 18.62
N GLY A 18 17.43 13.64 17.35
CA GLY A 18 17.81 12.37 16.76
C GLY A 18 16.63 11.62 16.14
N TRP A 19 16.89 10.41 15.67
CA TRP A 19 15.85 9.55 15.07
C TRP A 19 15.21 8.72 16.17
N ARG A 20 13.87 8.75 16.24
CA ARG A 20 13.12 7.72 16.97
C ARG A 20 12.51 6.76 15.96
N GLN A 21 12.62 5.48 16.27
CA GLN A 21 11.57 4.54 15.94
C GLN A 21 10.29 5.03 16.65
N VAL A 22 9.44 5.76 15.93
CA VAL A 22 8.14 6.19 16.44
C VAL A 22 7.19 5.03 16.18
N PRO A 23 6.47 4.53 17.20
CA PRO A 23 5.51 3.48 16.95
C PRO A 23 4.34 4.03 16.13
N PHE A 24 4.06 3.37 15.01
CA PHE A 24 2.87 3.63 14.21
C PHE A 24 1.65 3.13 15.01
N ALA A 25 1.09 4.02 15.84
CA ALA A 25 -0.07 3.79 16.68
C ALA A 25 -1.35 3.90 15.82
N GLY A 26 -1.57 2.88 15.01
CA GLY A 26 -2.66 2.75 14.08
C GLY A 26 -2.42 1.49 13.28
N HIS A 27 -3.16 0.43 13.53
CA HIS A 27 -2.82 -0.90 13.02
C HIS A 27 -3.81 -1.37 11.92
N THR A 28 -3.41 -2.37 11.12
CA THR A 28 -3.97 -2.61 9.77
C THR A 28 -4.02 -4.11 9.31
N ILE A 29 -4.40 -4.38 8.04
CA ILE A 29 -5.60 -5.14 7.61
C ILE A 29 -5.57 -5.34 6.04
N PHE A 30 -6.54 -6.06 5.49
CA PHE A 30 -7.22 -6.04 4.15
C PHE A 30 -6.95 -7.01 2.94
N ARG A 31 -7.65 -8.19 2.88
CA ARG A 31 -8.37 -8.90 1.74
C ARG A 31 -8.24 -8.25 0.34
N SER A 32 -8.16 -9.06 -0.73
CA SER A 32 -9.39 -9.64 -1.33
C SER A 32 -9.34 -10.64 -2.53
N ALA A 33 -10.49 -11.30 -2.76
CA ALA A 33 -11.00 -12.08 -3.92
C ALA A 33 -11.86 -11.21 -4.87
N PRO A 34 -12.73 -11.71 -5.81
CA PRO A 34 -13.07 -13.09 -6.28
C PRO A 34 -13.31 -13.20 -7.84
N ARG A 35 -13.99 -14.25 -8.36
CA ARG A 35 -15.26 -14.16 -9.17
C ARG A 35 -15.71 -15.44 -9.93
N CYS A 36 -17.02 -15.51 -10.15
CA CYS A 36 -17.82 -16.30 -11.13
C CYS A 36 -19.00 -15.38 -11.58
N LYS A 37 -19.88 -15.65 -12.56
CA LYS A 37 -19.85 -16.21 -13.94
C LYS A 37 -21.32 -16.15 -14.48
N ASN A 38 -21.58 -15.50 -15.64
CA ASN A 38 -22.73 -15.69 -16.56
C ASN A 38 -24.19 -15.33 -16.10
N PRO A 39 -25.11 -14.88 -17.02
CA PRO A 39 -25.67 -15.73 -18.09
C PRO A 39 -26.13 -15.13 -19.46
N SER A 40 -26.15 -16.03 -20.46
CA SER A 40 -27.19 -16.29 -21.51
C SER A 40 -27.58 -15.32 -22.65
N LYS A 41 -27.59 -15.95 -23.85
CA LYS A 41 -28.47 -15.78 -25.04
C LYS A 41 -28.32 -14.54 -25.93
N GLY A 42 -28.41 -14.78 -27.24
CA GLY A 42 -28.47 -13.77 -28.29
C GLY A 42 -29.34 -14.21 -29.46
N SER A 43 -29.42 -13.37 -30.48
CA SER A 43 -29.98 -13.67 -31.80
C SER A 43 -29.16 -12.94 -32.86
N CYS A 44 -29.07 -13.51 -34.06
CA CYS A 44 -28.26 -12.98 -35.16
C CYS A 44 -29.17 -12.52 -36.29
N HIS A 45 -29.01 -11.27 -36.73
CA HIS A 45 -29.61 -10.76 -37.95
C HIS A 45 -28.53 -10.19 -38.87
N THR A 46 -28.26 -10.92 -39.95
CA THR A 46 -27.36 -10.52 -41.02
C THR A 46 -28.04 -9.46 -41.90
N MET A 47 -27.73 -8.19 -41.69
CA MET A 47 -27.97 -7.16 -42.70
C MET A 47 -26.82 -7.15 -43.71
N THR A 48 -27.12 -7.57 -44.93
CA THR A 48 -26.24 -7.37 -46.09
C THR A 48 -26.22 -5.89 -46.46
N MET A 49 -25.05 -5.24 -46.36
CA MET A 49 -24.87 -3.89 -46.89
C MET A 49 -24.55 -3.93 -48.40
N PRO A 50 -25.14 -3.06 -49.22
CA PRO A 50 -24.76 -2.92 -50.62
C PRO A 50 -23.37 -2.28 -50.74
N ALA A 51 -22.62 -2.67 -51.76
CA ALA A 51 -21.28 -2.13 -52.00
C ALA A 51 -21.34 -0.65 -52.44
N LEU A 52 -20.87 0.25 -51.57
CA LEU A 52 -20.68 1.67 -51.89
C LEU A 52 -19.69 1.83 -53.05
N SER A 53 -20.01 2.72 -53.99
CA SER A 53 -19.14 2.99 -55.12
C SER A 53 -17.88 3.74 -54.69
N ARG A 54 -16.82 3.61 -55.49
CA ARG A 54 -15.52 4.25 -55.21
C ARG A 54 -15.59 5.78 -55.07
N ARG A 55 -16.62 6.43 -55.65
CA ARG A 55 -16.87 7.88 -55.50
C ARG A 55 -17.53 8.23 -54.18
N GLU A 56 -18.50 7.44 -53.73
CA GLU A 56 -19.18 7.67 -52.45
C GLU A 56 -18.23 7.44 -51.26
N PHE A 57 -17.33 6.45 -51.35
CA PHE A 57 -16.30 6.24 -50.32
C PHE A 57 -15.33 7.43 -50.20
N ILE A 58 -14.95 8.07 -51.32
CA ILE A 58 -14.10 9.27 -51.33
C ILE A 58 -14.84 10.47 -50.75
N LEU A 59 -16.13 10.66 -51.08
CA LEU A 59 -16.95 11.73 -50.53
C LEU A 59 -17.20 11.55 -49.02
N LEU A 60 -17.51 10.34 -48.56
CA LEU A 60 -17.58 10.05 -47.11
C LEU A 60 -16.23 10.29 -46.43
N SER A 61 -15.12 9.86 -47.04
CA SER A 61 -13.77 10.09 -46.47
C SER A 61 -13.45 11.57 -46.34
N LEU A 62 -13.81 12.39 -47.34
CA LEU A 62 -13.63 13.84 -47.30
C LEU A 62 -14.58 14.53 -46.30
N GLN A 63 -15.81 14.04 -46.14
CA GLN A 63 -16.74 14.55 -45.12
C GLN A 63 -16.32 14.15 -43.69
N LEU A 64 -15.77 12.95 -43.50
CA LEU A 64 -15.13 12.54 -42.24
C LEU A 64 -13.87 13.36 -41.95
N LEU A 65 -13.03 13.64 -42.95
CA LEU A 65 -11.88 14.54 -42.81
C LEU A 65 -12.31 15.97 -42.46
N ALA A 66 -13.39 16.49 -43.05
CA ALA A 66 -13.97 17.78 -42.66
C ALA A 66 -14.54 17.75 -41.22
N LEU A 67 -15.16 16.66 -40.79
CA LEU A 67 -15.61 16.47 -39.40
C LEU A 67 -14.44 16.34 -38.40
N THR A 68 -13.26 15.85 -38.82
CA THR A 68 -12.04 15.91 -38.00
C THR A 68 -11.41 17.30 -37.90
N GLN A 69 -11.94 18.30 -38.64
CA GLN A 69 -11.57 19.72 -38.52
C GLN A 69 -12.66 20.59 -37.90
N LEU A 70 -13.61 20.00 -37.16
CA LEU A 70 -14.18 20.73 -36.03
C LEU A 70 -13.02 21.19 -35.12
N PRO A 71 -13.05 22.42 -34.56
CA PRO A 71 -12.12 22.81 -33.52
C PRO A 71 -12.41 21.95 -32.29
N GLY A 72 -11.83 20.75 -32.27
CA GLY A 72 -11.99 19.79 -31.21
C GLY A 72 -11.62 20.49 -29.92
N CYS A 73 -12.63 20.65 -29.05
CA CYS A 73 -12.49 21.34 -27.79
C CYS A 73 -11.29 20.71 -27.07
N ARG A 74 -10.17 21.46 -27.02
CA ARG A 74 -9.02 21.08 -26.20
C ARG A 74 -9.52 21.21 -24.78
N SER A 75 -10.12 20.14 -24.27
CA SER A 75 -10.53 19.99 -22.88
C SER A 75 -9.37 20.47 -22.03
N SER A 76 -9.53 21.64 -21.43
CA SER A 76 -8.55 22.21 -20.55
C SER A 76 -8.50 21.29 -19.35
N GLN A 77 -7.38 20.58 -19.20
CA GLN A 77 -7.17 19.67 -18.08
C GLN A 77 -7.54 20.38 -16.78
N PRO A 78 -8.42 19.78 -15.94
CA PRO A 78 -9.04 20.46 -14.82
C PRO A 78 -8.02 21.04 -13.85
N VAL A 79 -8.28 22.25 -13.38
CA VAL A 79 -7.47 22.93 -12.37
C VAL A 79 -7.90 22.46 -10.99
N LEU A 80 -6.99 21.78 -10.29
CA LEU A 80 -7.22 21.26 -8.95
C LEU A 80 -7.69 22.37 -8.00
N GLY A 81 -8.79 22.11 -7.30
CA GLY A 81 -9.43 23.09 -6.40
C GLY A 81 -10.40 24.06 -7.05
N ARG A 82 -10.61 23.97 -8.37
CA ARG A 82 -11.60 24.77 -9.11
C ARG A 82 -12.55 23.88 -9.90
N ASP A 83 -11.96 23.00 -10.70
CA ASP A 83 -12.67 22.10 -11.59
C ASP A 83 -12.77 20.71 -10.94
N PRO A 84 -13.93 20.04 -11.01
CA PRO A 84 -14.07 18.64 -10.62
C PRO A 84 -13.08 17.72 -11.34
N ILE A 85 -12.38 16.88 -10.58
CA ILE A 85 -11.68 15.72 -11.14
C ILE A 85 -12.71 14.58 -11.20
N THR A 86 -13.35 14.41 -12.35
CA THR A 86 -14.44 13.43 -12.51
C THR A 86 -13.91 11.99 -12.44
N SER A 87 -14.43 11.19 -11.51
CA SER A 87 -14.07 9.77 -11.35
C SER A 87 -12.57 9.52 -11.19
N PRO A 88 -11.93 10.03 -10.11
CA PRO A 88 -10.57 9.65 -9.78
C PRO A 88 -10.48 8.14 -9.60
N LEU A 89 -9.37 7.53 -10.00
CA LEU A 89 -9.20 6.09 -9.84
C LEU A 89 -8.98 5.77 -8.36
N MET A 90 -9.96 5.11 -7.74
CA MET A 90 -9.86 4.57 -6.39
C MET A 90 -9.32 3.14 -6.45
N VAL A 91 -8.12 2.91 -5.93
CA VAL A 91 -7.43 1.60 -5.94
C VAL A 91 -7.02 1.17 -4.55
N GLU A 92 -6.80 -0.13 -4.39
CA GLU A 92 -6.39 -0.69 -3.11
C GLU A 92 -4.89 -0.56 -2.89
N ASP A 93 -4.12 -0.90 -3.92
CA ASP A 93 -2.67 -0.77 -3.97
C ASP A 93 -2.30 0.27 -5.05
N HIS A 94 -1.52 1.30 -4.69
CA HIS A 94 -1.13 2.38 -5.61
C HIS A 94 -0.43 1.89 -6.91
N CYS A 95 0.17 0.70 -6.90
CA CYS A 95 0.83 0.13 -8.08
C CYS A 95 -0.15 -0.19 -9.24
N GLU A 96 -1.46 -0.28 -8.95
CA GLU A 96 -2.52 -0.35 -9.96
C GLU A 96 -2.54 0.89 -10.87
N ALA A 97 -2.10 2.06 -10.37
CA ALA A 97 -1.99 3.31 -11.13
C ALA A 97 -1.14 3.15 -12.40
N LEU A 98 -0.05 2.37 -12.33
CA LEU A 98 0.87 2.19 -13.44
C LEU A 98 0.17 1.54 -14.65
N ALA A 99 -0.62 0.50 -14.39
CA ALA A 99 -1.37 -0.20 -15.44
C ALA A 99 -2.45 0.70 -16.05
N HIS A 100 -3.14 1.47 -15.21
CA HIS A 100 -4.16 2.42 -15.64
C HIS A 100 -3.61 3.51 -16.57
N TRP A 101 -2.50 4.13 -16.18
CA TRP A 101 -1.87 5.20 -16.97
C TRP A 101 -1.19 4.67 -18.24
N ALA A 102 -0.63 3.46 -18.21
CA ALA A 102 -0.13 2.77 -19.39
C ALA A 102 -1.26 2.48 -20.40
N GLU A 103 -2.40 1.98 -19.93
CA GLU A 103 -3.59 1.69 -20.75
C GLU A 103 -4.19 2.98 -21.36
N LYS A 104 -4.23 4.07 -20.60
CA LYS A 104 -4.57 5.42 -21.10
C LYS A 104 -3.52 6.01 -22.07
N GLY A 105 -2.41 5.32 -22.34
CA GLY A 105 -1.35 5.76 -23.24
C GLY A 105 -0.59 7.00 -22.74
N ILE A 106 -0.56 7.24 -21.43
CA ILE A 106 0.10 8.38 -20.82
C ILE A 106 1.62 8.21 -20.91
N ARG A 107 2.30 9.28 -21.33
CA ARG A 107 3.76 9.34 -21.52
C ARG A 107 4.28 10.72 -21.17
N ASP A 108 5.58 10.80 -20.88
CA ASP A 108 6.33 12.05 -20.68
C ASP A 108 5.62 13.05 -19.75
N THR A 109 5.02 12.57 -18.66
CA THR A 109 4.22 13.39 -17.74
C THR A 109 4.93 13.53 -16.39
N VAL A 110 4.68 14.62 -15.67
CA VAL A 110 5.14 14.81 -14.29
C VAL A 110 4.22 14.04 -13.35
N LEU A 111 4.78 13.36 -12.36
CA LEU A 111 4.04 12.74 -11.26
C LEU A 111 4.23 13.56 -9.97
N ILE A 112 3.15 13.88 -9.28
CA ILE A 112 3.17 14.18 -7.84
C ILE A 112 2.66 12.93 -7.11
N ASN A 113 3.51 12.31 -6.29
CA ASN A 113 3.13 11.23 -5.37
C ASN A 113 3.12 11.77 -3.94
N ILE A 114 1.96 11.79 -3.30
CA ILE A 114 1.78 12.16 -1.89
C ILE A 114 1.70 10.88 -1.09
N ASP A 115 2.77 10.58 -0.34
CA ASP A 115 3.05 9.21 0.09
C ASP A 115 4.06 9.17 1.24
N THR A 116 3.92 8.22 2.15
CA THR A 116 4.94 7.95 3.18
C THR A 116 6.16 7.23 2.60
N HIS A 117 5.97 6.45 1.53
CA HIS A 117 6.94 5.53 0.96
C HIS A 117 7.57 6.04 -0.35
N ASP A 118 8.72 5.46 -0.71
CA ASP A 118 9.50 5.89 -1.88
C ASP A 118 8.93 5.37 -3.21
N ASP A 119 8.34 4.17 -3.21
CA ASP A 119 7.80 3.47 -4.38
C ASP A 119 8.71 3.35 -5.61
N MET A 120 10.02 3.49 -5.42
CA MET A 120 11.01 3.58 -6.48
C MET A 120 12.03 2.43 -6.48
N ARG A 121 11.90 1.44 -5.61
CA ARG A 121 12.91 0.39 -5.40
C ARG A 121 13.37 -0.28 -6.70
N TRP A 122 14.63 -0.72 -6.73
CA TRP A 122 15.23 -1.33 -7.91
C TRP A 122 14.45 -2.55 -8.43
N ILE A 123 14.29 -2.63 -9.75
CA ILE A 123 13.75 -3.78 -10.49
C ILE A 123 14.86 -4.34 -11.40
N PRO A 124 15.08 -5.67 -11.41
CA PRO A 124 15.95 -6.36 -12.38
C PRO A 124 15.64 -6.04 -13.85
N GLU A 125 16.66 -5.92 -14.69
CA GLU A 125 16.50 -5.48 -16.08
C GLU A 125 15.75 -6.51 -16.95
N ASP A 126 15.85 -7.81 -16.64
CA ASP A 126 15.06 -8.88 -17.29
C ASP A 126 13.55 -8.73 -17.01
N ARG A 127 13.17 -8.35 -15.77
CA ARG A 127 11.79 -8.02 -15.41
C ARG A 127 11.33 -6.74 -16.11
N LEU A 128 12.19 -5.73 -16.22
CA LEU A 128 11.89 -4.50 -16.96
C LEU A 128 11.72 -4.76 -18.47
N ASP A 129 12.51 -5.62 -19.08
CA ASP A 129 12.39 -5.98 -20.49
C ASP A 129 11.11 -6.78 -20.77
N ALA A 130 10.74 -7.70 -19.87
CA ALA A 130 9.44 -8.36 -19.92
C ALA A 130 8.29 -7.33 -19.85
N LEU A 131 8.36 -6.37 -18.92
CA LEU A 131 7.35 -5.33 -18.74
C LEU A 131 7.27 -4.37 -19.94
N ARG A 132 8.42 -3.96 -20.51
CA ARG A 132 8.50 -3.18 -21.76
C ARG A 132 7.88 -3.92 -22.94
N SER A 133 8.11 -5.23 -23.04
CA SER A 133 7.54 -6.06 -24.11
C SER A 133 6.01 -6.07 -24.03
N ILE A 134 5.46 -6.31 -22.83
CA ILE A 134 4.00 -6.25 -22.55
C ILE A 134 3.44 -4.86 -22.89
N HIS A 135 4.08 -3.79 -22.41
CA HIS A 135 3.68 -2.39 -22.65
C HIS A 135 3.67 -2.03 -24.14
N ARG A 136 4.72 -2.38 -24.88
CA ARG A 136 4.84 -2.12 -26.33
C ARG A 136 3.78 -2.87 -27.12
N ASN A 137 3.47 -4.10 -26.71
CA ASN A 137 2.46 -4.94 -27.34
C ASN A 137 1.02 -4.58 -26.92
N ARG A 138 0.85 -3.65 -25.96
CA ARG A 138 -0.45 -3.23 -25.40
C ARG A 138 -1.28 -4.38 -24.79
N ASP A 139 -0.60 -5.37 -24.23
CA ASP A 139 -1.25 -6.50 -23.53
C ASP A 139 -1.65 -6.06 -22.10
N TRP A 140 -2.73 -5.28 -22.00
CA TRP A 140 -3.19 -4.70 -20.74
C TRP A 140 -3.70 -5.72 -19.74
N GLN A 141 -4.21 -6.87 -20.20
CA GLN A 141 -4.60 -7.96 -19.30
C GLN A 141 -3.38 -8.51 -18.57
N ARG A 142 -2.30 -8.79 -19.31
CA ARG A 142 -1.04 -9.24 -18.70
C ARG A 142 -0.33 -8.14 -17.93
N PHE A 143 -0.43 -6.87 -18.35
CA PHE A 143 0.15 -5.75 -17.61
C PHE A 143 -0.50 -5.59 -16.23
N ARG A 144 -1.83 -5.60 -16.13
CA ARG A 144 -2.52 -5.57 -14.83
C ARG A 144 -2.16 -6.78 -13.95
N GLY A 145 -1.99 -7.96 -14.56
CA GLY A 145 -1.52 -9.17 -13.87
C GLY A 145 -0.01 -9.23 -13.59
N ALA A 146 0.77 -8.20 -13.92
CA ALA A 146 2.22 -8.15 -13.70
C ALA A 146 2.62 -7.49 -12.36
N ALA A 147 1.67 -6.85 -11.67
CA ALA A 147 1.84 -6.37 -10.31
C ALA A 147 1.81 -7.54 -9.31
N GLY A 148 2.81 -7.65 -8.44
CA GLY A 148 2.83 -8.65 -7.37
C GLY A 148 4.19 -8.80 -6.68
N LEU A 149 4.17 -9.22 -5.40
CA LEU A 149 5.37 -9.46 -4.59
C LEU A 149 5.96 -10.87 -4.80
N GLY A 150 5.15 -11.84 -5.24
CA GLY A 150 5.58 -13.20 -5.56
C GLY A 150 6.51 -13.32 -6.77
N ASP A 151 7.06 -14.51 -6.99
CA ASP A 151 8.12 -14.77 -8.00
C ASP A 151 7.75 -14.34 -9.44
N ASN A 152 6.45 -14.37 -9.78
CA ASN A 152 5.92 -14.02 -11.10
C ASN A 152 5.67 -12.51 -11.30
N GLY A 153 5.76 -11.69 -10.24
CA GLY A 153 5.57 -10.24 -10.34
C GLY A 153 6.73 -9.55 -11.05
N LEU A 154 6.42 -8.62 -11.96
CA LEU A 154 7.43 -7.81 -12.65
C LEU A 154 7.71 -6.49 -11.92
N TYR A 155 6.69 -5.96 -11.23
CA TYR A 155 6.75 -4.79 -10.35
C TYR A 155 5.73 -4.97 -9.20
N HIS A 156 5.77 -4.12 -8.18
CA HIS A 156 4.87 -4.15 -7.03
C HIS A 156 4.77 -2.76 -6.37
N ILE A 157 4.06 -2.67 -5.24
CA ILE A 157 3.86 -1.46 -4.42
C ILE A 157 5.16 -0.65 -4.21
N GLY A 158 6.24 -1.27 -3.76
CA GLY A 158 7.50 -0.55 -3.53
C GLY A 158 8.32 -0.13 -4.76
N ASN A 159 7.91 -0.35 -6.02
CA ASN A 159 8.73 0.02 -7.21
C ASN A 159 7.98 0.43 -8.48
N TRP A 160 6.67 0.66 -8.43
CA TRP A 160 5.88 1.01 -9.61
C TRP A 160 6.28 2.37 -10.22
N ILE A 161 6.79 3.31 -9.43
CA ILE A 161 7.28 4.61 -9.94
C ILE A 161 8.54 4.40 -10.79
N TYR A 162 9.48 3.58 -10.32
CA TYR A 162 10.68 3.25 -11.09
C TYR A 162 10.33 2.48 -12.38
N ALA A 163 9.38 1.55 -12.32
CA ALA A 163 8.85 0.91 -13.52
C ALA A 163 8.28 1.94 -14.52
N GLY A 164 7.42 2.87 -14.07
CA GLY A 164 6.84 3.90 -14.94
C GLY A 164 7.85 4.88 -15.53
N GLY A 165 8.91 5.23 -14.79
CA GLY A 165 10.07 5.96 -15.32
C GLY A 165 10.78 5.19 -16.43
N ARG A 166 11.13 3.91 -16.19
CA ARG A 166 11.79 3.04 -17.20
C ARG A 166 10.89 2.65 -18.39
N LEU A 167 9.58 2.94 -18.32
CA LEU A 167 8.61 2.80 -19.41
C LEU A 167 8.32 4.12 -20.17
N GLY A 168 8.92 5.25 -19.75
CA GLY A 168 8.70 6.57 -20.34
C GLY A 168 7.32 7.16 -20.04
N ILE A 169 6.67 6.72 -18.95
CA ILE A 169 5.39 7.25 -18.48
C ILE A 169 5.64 8.53 -17.67
N PHE A 170 6.59 8.47 -16.74
CA PHE A 170 7.03 9.61 -15.94
C PHE A 170 8.34 10.20 -16.48
N ARG A 171 8.41 11.53 -16.58
CA ARG A 171 9.65 12.25 -16.92
C ARG A 171 10.36 12.86 -15.70
N GLU A 172 9.59 13.14 -14.66
CA GLU A 172 10.03 13.70 -13.39
C GLU A 172 9.00 13.36 -12.30
N VAL A 173 9.49 13.09 -11.10
CA VAL A 173 8.67 12.69 -9.94
C VAL A 173 8.90 13.68 -8.80
N TYR A 174 7.80 14.14 -8.21
CA TYR A 174 7.78 14.88 -6.95
C TYR A 174 7.20 13.98 -5.88
N TRP A 175 8.03 13.60 -4.91
CA TRP A 175 7.62 12.83 -3.74
C TRP A 175 7.33 13.79 -2.58
N VAL A 176 6.07 13.90 -2.20
CA VAL A 176 5.59 14.77 -1.12
C VAL A 176 5.51 13.94 0.16
N ILE A 177 6.47 14.16 1.06
CA ILE A 177 6.60 13.39 2.30
C ILE A 177 5.79 14.01 3.46
N PRO A 178 5.26 13.19 4.39
CA PRO A 178 4.49 13.66 5.55
C PRO A 178 5.35 14.26 6.69
N PHE A 179 6.63 14.56 6.43
CA PHE A 179 7.62 14.94 7.44
C PHE A 179 8.22 16.32 7.16
N GLU A 180 8.30 17.19 8.18
CA GLU A 180 8.91 18.52 8.06
C GLU A 180 10.46 18.53 8.06
N VAL A 181 11.12 17.51 7.50
CA VAL A 181 12.60 17.39 7.52
C VAL A 181 13.27 18.62 6.90
N LEU A 182 12.65 19.17 5.86
CA LEU A 182 13.08 20.35 5.09
C LEU A 182 12.86 21.68 5.86
N SER A 183 12.18 21.65 7.01
CA SER A 183 12.06 22.77 7.95
C SER A 183 13.10 22.72 9.08
N MET A 184 13.85 21.62 9.23
CA MET A 184 14.75 21.43 10.38
C MET A 184 16.09 22.16 10.17
N GLU A 185 16.81 22.39 11.27
CA GLU A 185 18.25 22.70 11.22
C GLU A 185 19.01 21.58 10.47
N ASP A 186 19.98 21.96 9.64
CA ASP A 186 20.74 21.06 8.75
C ASP A 186 19.85 20.07 7.95
N PRO A 187 19.00 20.57 7.04
CA PRO A 187 18.09 19.73 6.27
C PRO A 187 18.82 18.87 5.23
N ASP A 188 19.97 19.31 4.69
CA ASP A 188 20.74 18.53 3.70
C ASP A 188 21.25 17.22 4.32
N SER A 189 21.99 17.26 5.44
CA SER A 189 22.49 16.05 6.10
C SER A 189 21.35 15.12 6.54
N LYS A 190 20.23 15.70 7.01
CA LYS A 190 19.05 14.92 7.43
C LYS A 190 18.35 14.24 6.26
N MET A 191 18.22 14.92 5.11
CA MET A 191 17.67 14.32 3.90
C MET A 191 18.59 13.25 3.31
N ARG A 192 19.92 13.45 3.31
CA ARG A 192 20.88 12.40 2.91
C ARG A 192 20.75 11.15 3.78
N ARG A 193 20.60 11.33 5.09
CA ARG A 193 20.36 10.24 6.03
C ARG A 193 19.00 9.57 5.83
N PHE A 194 17.94 10.35 5.61
CA PHE A 194 16.60 9.85 5.27
C PHE A 194 16.65 8.92 4.05
N LEU A 195 17.22 9.38 2.92
CA LEU A 195 17.39 8.55 1.73
C LEU A 195 18.19 7.26 2.00
N LYS A 196 19.26 7.34 2.80
CA LYS A 196 20.04 6.16 3.20
C LYS A 196 19.25 5.16 4.03
N GLU A 197 18.34 5.64 4.88
CA GLU A 197 17.43 4.79 5.66
C GLU A 197 16.31 4.17 4.80
N TYR A 198 15.96 4.76 3.65
CA TYR A 198 15.12 4.17 2.59
C TYR A 198 15.91 3.31 1.58
N GLY A 199 17.19 3.05 1.82
CA GLY A 199 18.00 2.12 1.02
C GLY A 199 18.62 2.70 -0.26
N PHE A 200 18.63 4.02 -0.41
CA PHE A 200 19.38 4.69 -1.48
C PHE A 200 20.88 4.48 -1.27
N THR A 201 21.64 4.27 -2.35
CA THR A 201 23.10 4.14 -2.28
C THR A 201 23.77 5.48 -2.07
N ASP A 202 25.00 5.46 -1.55
CA ASP A 202 25.82 6.67 -1.41
C ASP A 202 26.07 7.37 -2.76
N GLN A 203 26.11 6.62 -3.89
CA GLN A 203 26.21 7.17 -5.23
C GLN A 203 24.92 7.90 -5.67
N GLU A 204 23.75 7.33 -5.40
CA GLU A 204 22.47 7.99 -5.70
C GLU A 204 22.31 9.25 -4.84
N ILE A 205 22.61 9.17 -3.55
CA ILE A 205 22.54 10.28 -2.60
C ILE A 205 23.48 11.44 -3.01
N GLN A 206 24.64 11.16 -3.60
CA GLN A 206 25.53 12.20 -4.14
C GLN A 206 24.91 13.00 -5.29
N SER A 207 23.92 12.46 -6.01
CA SER A 207 23.19 13.22 -7.04
C SER A 207 22.20 14.25 -6.46
N PHE A 208 21.89 14.18 -5.16
CA PHE A 208 20.95 15.09 -4.52
C PHE A 208 21.61 16.36 -3.98
N SER A 209 20.92 17.47 -4.19
CA SER A 209 21.25 18.78 -3.63
C SER A 209 19.99 19.48 -3.12
N LEU A 210 20.15 20.31 -2.08
CA LEU A 210 19.09 21.16 -1.57
C LEU A 210 18.98 22.44 -2.41
N ASN A 211 17.80 22.70 -2.98
CA ASN A 211 17.47 23.96 -3.65
C ASN A 211 16.28 24.60 -2.93
N GLY A 212 16.54 25.67 -2.17
CA GLY A 212 15.55 26.27 -1.28
C GLY A 212 15.04 25.26 -0.25
N ARG A 213 13.78 24.86 -0.35
CA ARG A 213 13.14 23.83 0.49
C ARG A 213 12.84 22.52 -0.27
N GLN A 214 13.49 22.28 -1.40
CA GLN A 214 13.31 21.06 -2.19
C GLN A 214 14.63 20.29 -2.28
N PHE A 215 14.58 18.97 -2.11
CA PHE A 215 15.76 18.11 -2.19
C PHE A 215 15.74 17.33 -3.51
N ARG A 216 16.54 17.76 -4.49
CA ARG A 216 16.44 17.32 -5.88
C ARG A 216 17.68 16.56 -6.32
N GLY A 217 17.48 15.44 -7.01
CA GLY A 217 18.54 14.59 -7.54
C GLY A 217 17.97 13.57 -8.53
N THR A 218 18.60 12.41 -8.62
CA THR A 218 18.15 11.31 -9.50
C THR A 218 18.19 9.98 -8.77
N PHE A 219 17.23 9.11 -9.09
CA PHE A 219 17.23 7.72 -8.64
C PHE A 219 17.13 6.78 -9.84
N HIS A 220 18.15 5.93 -10.03
CA HIS A 220 18.29 5.08 -11.23
C HIS A 220 18.06 5.83 -12.57
N GLY A 221 18.45 7.10 -12.65
CA GLY A 221 18.26 7.96 -13.82
C GLY A 221 16.90 8.65 -13.95
N VAL A 222 15.94 8.38 -13.06
CA VAL A 222 14.67 9.12 -12.96
C VAL A 222 14.89 10.41 -12.17
N PRO A 223 14.55 11.61 -12.69
CA PRO A 223 14.59 12.85 -11.94
C PRO A 223 13.60 12.82 -10.77
N LEU A 224 14.10 13.04 -9.55
CA LEU A 224 13.34 13.00 -8.31
C LEU A 224 13.53 14.30 -7.52
N THR A 225 12.43 14.86 -7.04
CA THR A 225 12.43 15.94 -6.06
C THR A 225 11.62 15.53 -4.83
N LEU A 226 12.21 15.61 -3.64
CA LEU A 226 11.48 15.46 -2.38
C LEU A 226 11.06 16.83 -1.86
N CYS A 227 9.81 16.94 -1.41
CA CYS A 227 9.26 18.15 -0.81
C CYS A 227 8.24 17.84 0.31
N ASP A 228 7.94 18.85 1.12
CA ASP A 228 6.82 18.88 2.08
C ASP A 228 5.67 19.77 1.55
N LEU A 229 4.53 19.79 2.24
CA LEU A 229 3.38 20.62 1.84
C LEU A 229 3.69 22.13 1.73
N LYS A 230 4.71 22.61 2.45
CA LYS A 230 5.17 24.01 2.44
C LYS A 230 6.14 24.31 1.29
N SER A 231 6.58 23.29 0.55
CA SER A 231 7.60 23.37 -0.50
C SER A 231 7.18 22.70 -1.81
N LEU A 232 5.87 22.49 -1.99
CA LEU A 232 5.27 22.04 -3.24
C LEU A 232 5.79 22.85 -4.45
N PRO A 233 6.13 22.19 -5.57
CA PRO A 233 6.69 22.83 -6.76
C PRO A 233 5.68 23.72 -7.50
N ASP A 234 6.16 24.63 -8.34
CA ASP A 234 5.32 25.33 -9.32
C ASP A 234 5.41 24.62 -10.67
N ILE A 235 4.33 23.95 -11.08
CA ILE A 235 4.28 23.12 -12.30
C ILE A 235 3.18 23.67 -13.22
N SER A 236 3.57 24.13 -14.41
CA SER A 236 2.67 24.71 -15.41
C SER A 236 2.08 23.70 -16.40
N SER A 237 2.76 22.56 -16.61
CA SER A 237 2.28 21.49 -17.48
C SER A 237 1.26 20.59 -16.77
N PRO A 238 0.31 19.96 -17.47
CA PRO A 238 -0.54 18.93 -16.89
C PRO A 238 0.27 17.81 -16.24
N LEU A 239 -0.16 17.36 -15.06
CA LEU A 239 0.52 16.36 -14.24
C LEU A 239 -0.41 15.22 -13.80
N LEU A 240 0.17 14.13 -13.36
CA LEU A 240 -0.52 13.03 -12.70
C LEU A 240 -0.48 13.25 -11.19
N LEU A 241 -1.62 13.06 -10.53
CA LEU A 241 -1.74 13.13 -9.09
C LEU A 241 -1.95 11.73 -8.54
N SER A 242 -1.08 11.31 -7.62
CA SER A 242 -1.24 10.11 -6.81
C SER A 242 -1.29 10.54 -5.35
N ILE A 243 -2.32 10.11 -4.63
CA ILE A 243 -2.47 10.32 -3.19
C ILE A 243 -2.59 8.95 -2.53
N ASP A 244 -1.55 8.57 -1.80
CA ASP A 244 -1.65 7.51 -0.82
C ASP A 244 -2.30 8.05 0.46
N THR A 245 -3.26 7.31 0.98
CA THR A 245 -3.88 7.60 2.27
C THR A 245 -2.96 7.28 3.46
N ASP A 246 -1.94 6.44 3.29
CA ASP A 246 -0.96 6.14 4.34
C ASP A 246 -0.14 7.35 4.78
N PHE A 247 -0.11 8.41 3.95
CA PHE A 247 0.44 9.72 4.27
C PHE A 247 -0.19 10.31 5.53
N PHE A 248 -1.47 10.04 5.77
CA PHE A 248 -2.25 10.73 6.81
C PHE A 248 -1.91 10.30 8.24
N PRO A 249 -1.80 9.00 8.62
CA PRO A 249 -1.39 8.62 9.97
C PRO A 249 -0.07 9.23 10.49
N PRO A 250 1.07 9.20 9.74
CA PRO A 250 2.30 9.86 10.17
C PRO A 250 2.16 11.39 10.16
N TYR A 251 1.48 11.98 9.16
CA TYR A 251 1.22 13.43 9.14
C TYR A 251 0.41 13.88 10.36
N SER A 252 -0.71 13.20 10.65
CA SER A 252 -1.54 13.42 11.85
C SER A 252 -0.72 13.36 13.14
N THR A 253 0.22 12.42 13.23
CA THR A 253 1.08 12.24 14.41
C THR A 253 2.11 13.36 14.54
N VAL A 254 2.83 13.68 13.45
CA VAL A 254 3.91 14.69 13.42
C VAL A 254 3.37 16.10 13.60
N HIS A 255 2.18 16.38 13.09
CA HIS A 255 1.54 17.70 13.14
C HIS A 255 0.49 17.84 14.25
N GLU A 256 0.32 16.83 15.11
CA GLU A 256 -0.64 16.77 16.24
C GLU A 256 -2.09 17.08 15.81
N LYS A 257 -2.53 16.47 14.69
CA LYS A 257 -3.83 16.74 14.04
C LYS A 257 -4.70 15.50 13.91
N SER A 258 -6.00 15.74 13.96
CA SER A 258 -7.04 14.84 13.46
C SER A 258 -7.04 14.81 11.92
N TYR A 259 -7.70 13.82 11.32
CA TYR A 259 -7.64 13.57 9.88
C TYR A 259 -8.35 14.63 9.03
N LEU A 260 -9.47 15.19 9.46
CA LEU A 260 -10.17 16.25 8.71
C LEU A 260 -9.32 17.54 8.59
N PRO A 261 -8.69 18.08 9.65
CA PRO A 261 -7.72 19.17 9.52
C PRO A 261 -6.51 18.82 8.64
N ALA A 262 -5.99 17.59 8.69
CA ALA A 262 -4.89 17.16 7.83
C ALA A 262 -5.31 17.14 6.34
N LEU A 263 -6.51 16.65 6.03
CA LEU A 263 -7.12 16.72 4.70
C LEU A 263 -7.28 18.16 4.22
N HIS A 264 -7.80 19.04 5.08
CA HIS A 264 -7.95 20.47 4.80
C HIS A 264 -6.61 21.12 4.44
N GLU A 265 -5.55 20.85 5.20
CA GLU A 265 -4.21 21.40 4.93
C GLU A 265 -3.59 20.88 3.64
N LEU A 266 -3.69 19.56 3.35
CA LEU A 266 -3.23 18.99 2.09
C LEU A 266 -3.90 19.68 0.90
N PHE A 267 -5.24 19.71 0.89
CA PHE A 267 -5.98 20.27 -0.23
C PHE A 267 -5.80 21.78 -0.35
N THR A 268 -5.73 22.53 0.75
CA THR A 268 -5.41 23.98 0.73
C THR A 268 -4.05 24.23 0.07
N ALA A 269 -3.02 23.46 0.43
CA ALA A 269 -1.68 23.60 -0.15
C ALA A 269 -1.65 23.25 -1.64
N LEU A 270 -2.36 22.20 -2.05
CA LEU A 270 -2.48 21.79 -3.45
C LEU A 270 -3.29 22.79 -4.30
N TYR A 271 -4.38 23.35 -3.75
CA TYR A 271 -5.26 24.29 -4.46
C TYR A 271 -4.57 25.63 -4.71
N ALA A 272 -3.74 26.08 -3.77
CA ALA A 272 -2.91 27.27 -3.94
C ALA A 272 -2.00 27.21 -5.19
N LYS A 273 -1.55 26.00 -5.56
CA LYS A 273 -0.68 25.74 -6.72
C LYS A 273 -1.42 25.67 -8.06
N LYS A 274 -2.75 25.50 -8.07
CA LYS A 274 -3.61 25.51 -9.28
C LYS A 274 -3.11 24.53 -10.36
N TYR A 275 -2.64 23.36 -9.93
CA TYR A 275 -2.14 22.33 -10.85
C TYR A 275 -3.20 21.90 -11.85
N ARG A 276 -2.79 21.68 -13.10
CA ARG A 276 -3.64 21.07 -14.13
C ARG A 276 -3.50 19.55 -14.04
N ILE A 277 -4.59 18.87 -13.72
CA ILE A 277 -4.57 17.43 -13.47
C ILE A 277 -4.92 16.70 -14.76
N ARG A 278 -3.99 15.89 -15.28
CA ARG A 278 -4.21 15.00 -16.42
C ARG A 278 -4.98 13.75 -16.02
N ASP A 279 -4.72 13.25 -14.82
CA ASP A 279 -5.38 12.11 -14.21
C ASP A 279 -5.08 12.08 -12.71
N ALA A 280 -5.98 11.47 -11.91
CA ALA A 280 -5.79 11.33 -10.46
C ALA A 280 -6.07 9.91 -9.97
N VAL A 281 -5.27 9.46 -9.01
CA VAL A 281 -5.39 8.17 -8.32
C VAL A 281 -5.41 8.42 -6.82
N VAL A 282 -6.24 7.67 -6.09
CA VAL A 282 -6.23 7.58 -4.63
C VAL A 282 -6.04 6.12 -4.24
N SER A 283 -4.99 5.84 -3.47
CA SER A 283 -4.75 4.51 -2.88
C SER A 283 -5.28 4.46 -1.46
N TYR A 284 -6.05 3.42 -1.12
CA TYR A 284 -6.37 3.16 0.28
C TYR A 284 -5.19 2.52 1.04
N SER A 285 -4.22 1.93 0.33
CA SER A 285 -3.01 1.27 0.86
C SER A 285 -3.25 0.45 2.10
N VAL A 286 -4.32 -0.34 2.02
CA VAL A 286 -4.73 -1.13 3.16
C VAL A 286 -4.11 -2.51 3.08
N ASN A 287 -4.20 -3.20 1.93
CA ASN A 287 -3.56 -4.50 1.67
C ASN A 287 -2.10 -4.65 2.19
N GLY A 288 -1.31 -3.58 2.28
CA GLY A 288 0.05 -3.60 2.83
C GLY A 288 0.16 -3.55 4.36
N ASP A 289 -0.96 -3.57 5.09
CA ASP A 289 -1.06 -3.21 6.50
C ASP A 289 -0.60 -1.74 6.81
N PHE A 290 -0.71 -0.79 5.86
CA PHE A 290 -0.28 0.62 6.06
C PHE A 290 -1.37 1.56 6.60
N LEU A 291 -2.50 1.78 5.92
CA LEU A 291 -3.59 2.66 6.43
C LEU A 291 -4.57 1.91 7.35
N PRO A 292 -4.71 2.25 8.63
CA PRO A 292 -5.75 1.69 9.50
C PRO A 292 -7.16 2.00 9.00
N PRO A 293 -8.19 1.18 9.23
CA PRO A 293 -9.07 0.97 8.07
C PRO A 293 -10.54 0.74 8.44
N HIS A 294 -10.84 0.92 9.72
CA HIS A 294 -11.78 1.93 10.12
C HIS A 294 -11.57 3.25 9.33
N LEU A 295 -10.34 3.70 9.05
CA LEU A 295 -10.06 4.95 8.31
C LEU A 295 -10.18 4.88 6.78
N ARG A 296 -10.73 3.81 6.17
CA ARG A 296 -10.95 3.84 4.70
C ARG A 296 -11.84 5.01 4.26
N TRP A 297 -12.63 5.55 5.17
CA TRP A 297 -13.38 6.80 4.98
C TRP A 297 -12.48 7.99 4.61
N VAL A 298 -11.20 8.03 5.00
CA VAL A 298 -10.22 9.06 4.59
C VAL A 298 -10.03 9.00 3.07
N GLY A 299 -9.81 7.82 2.49
CA GLY A 299 -9.73 7.63 1.05
C GLY A 299 -11.03 7.98 0.32
N ASP A 300 -12.18 7.53 0.84
CA ASP A 300 -13.50 7.91 0.30
C ASP A 300 -13.71 9.45 0.35
N THR A 301 -13.18 10.13 1.37
CA THR A 301 -13.23 11.60 1.51
C THR A 301 -12.33 12.31 0.49
N ILE A 302 -11.09 11.83 0.28
CA ILE A 302 -10.18 12.37 -0.75
C ILE A 302 -10.82 12.28 -2.14
N GLY A 303 -11.40 11.12 -2.49
CA GLY A 303 -12.14 10.94 -3.74
C GLY A 303 -13.30 11.94 -3.87
N THR A 304 -14.07 12.13 -2.80
CA THR A 304 -15.19 13.10 -2.78
C THR A 304 -14.71 14.55 -2.95
N VAL A 305 -13.59 14.94 -2.31
CA VAL A 305 -13.02 16.29 -2.44
C VAL A 305 -12.44 16.51 -3.85
N LEU A 306 -11.85 15.49 -4.48
CA LEU A 306 -11.41 15.57 -5.88
C LEU A 306 -12.59 15.77 -6.85
N GLU A 307 -13.73 15.10 -6.63
CA GLU A 307 -14.95 15.31 -7.43
C GLU A 307 -15.69 16.62 -7.09
N LYS A 308 -15.55 17.14 -5.87
CA LYS A 308 -16.29 18.30 -5.35
C LYS A 308 -15.35 19.24 -4.58
N PRO A 309 -14.46 19.99 -5.27
CA PRO A 309 -13.39 20.74 -4.61
C PRO A 309 -13.86 21.76 -3.57
N GLY A 310 -15.00 22.42 -3.80
CA GLY A 310 -15.60 23.36 -2.85
C GLY A 310 -16.06 22.73 -1.52
N MET A 311 -16.04 21.40 -1.37
CA MET A 311 -16.29 20.72 -0.09
C MET A 311 -15.24 21.07 0.97
N ILE A 312 -14.00 21.41 0.59
CA ILE A 312 -12.94 21.71 1.55
C ILE A 312 -13.18 23.03 2.31
N GLU A 313 -13.92 23.96 1.71
CA GLU A 313 -14.27 25.26 2.28
C GLU A 313 -15.59 25.24 3.09
N GLN A 314 -16.26 24.09 3.13
CA GLN A 314 -17.55 23.89 3.79
C GLN A 314 -17.37 23.16 5.12
N GLU A 315 -18.33 23.36 6.03
CA GLU A 315 -18.42 22.54 7.24
C GLU A 315 -18.51 21.05 6.89
N PRO A 316 -17.73 20.17 7.55
CA PRO A 316 -17.77 18.74 7.28
C PRO A 316 -19.18 18.17 7.45
N THR A 317 -19.53 17.19 6.60
CA THR A 317 -20.84 16.52 6.72
C THR A 317 -20.98 15.85 8.08
N GLU A 318 -22.21 15.75 8.56
CA GLU A 318 -22.55 15.15 9.87
C GLU A 318 -21.92 13.75 10.07
N LEU A 319 -21.83 12.95 8.99
CA LEU A 319 -21.13 11.66 9.01
C LEU A 319 -19.60 11.79 9.15
N LEU A 320 -18.97 12.77 8.52
CA LEU A 320 -17.53 13.00 8.67
C LEU A 320 -17.18 13.54 10.06
N THR A 321 -17.98 14.47 10.59
CA THR A 321 -17.84 14.96 11.97
C THR A 321 -17.99 13.82 12.98
N LEU A 322 -18.98 12.96 12.79
CA LEU A 322 -19.19 11.74 13.57
C LEU A 322 -17.97 10.79 13.48
N LEU A 323 -17.51 10.46 12.27
CA LEU A 323 -16.34 9.58 12.08
C LEU A 323 -15.07 10.15 12.69
N GLN A 324 -14.86 11.47 12.59
CA GLN A 324 -13.72 12.13 13.18
C GLN A 324 -13.77 12.13 14.72
N GLN A 325 -14.94 12.33 15.32
CA GLN A 325 -15.08 12.25 16.77
C GLN A 325 -14.86 10.82 17.29
N VAL A 326 -15.44 9.82 16.61
CA VAL A 326 -15.20 8.40 16.97
C VAL A 326 -13.72 8.03 16.83
N ASP A 327 -13.01 8.59 15.83
CA ASP A 327 -11.56 8.41 15.70
C ASP A 327 -10.77 9.03 16.86
N ASN A 328 -11.16 10.23 17.30
CA ASN A 328 -10.55 10.89 18.45
C ASN A 328 -10.76 10.05 19.73
N ASP A 329 -11.97 9.53 19.95
CA ASP A 329 -12.29 8.65 21.08
C ASP A 329 -11.52 7.32 21.00
N TYR A 330 -11.35 6.77 19.80
CA TYR A 330 -10.54 5.56 19.56
C TYR A 330 -9.06 5.78 19.89
N ARG A 331 -8.46 6.88 19.41
CA ARG A 331 -7.09 7.30 19.75
C ARG A 331 -6.93 7.58 21.25
N GLY A 332 -7.95 8.16 21.89
CA GLY A 332 -8.03 8.35 23.34
C GLY A 332 -8.32 7.07 24.13
N THR A 333 -8.62 5.95 23.46
CA THR A 333 -9.01 4.65 24.01
C THR A 333 -10.32 4.62 24.82
N ASP A 334 -11.17 5.65 24.73
CA ASP A 334 -12.50 5.68 25.39
C ASP A 334 -13.53 4.86 24.60
N SER A 335 -13.37 3.56 24.66
CA SER A 335 -14.30 2.57 24.11
C SER A 335 -15.74 2.69 24.64
N ALA A 336 -15.97 3.37 25.77
CA ALA A 336 -17.31 3.59 26.31
C ALA A 336 -17.98 4.81 25.67
N ALA A 337 -17.24 5.89 25.43
CA ALA A 337 -17.70 7.01 24.60
C ALA A 337 -17.99 6.57 23.16
N MET A 338 -17.05 5.83 22.54
CA MET A 338 -17.23 5.28 21.19
C MET A 338 -18.55 4.53 21.04
N LEU A 339 -18.87 3.61 21.97
CA LEU A 339 -20.09 2.81 21.89
C LEU A 339 -21.35 3.67 22.07
N ARG A 340 -21.42 4.51 23.12
CA ARG A 340 -22.57 5.40 23.36
C ARG A 340 -22.83 6.31 22.15
N PHE A 341 -21.77 6.82 21.54
CA PHE A 341 -21.88 7.73 20.40
C PHE A 341 -22.29 6.96 19.13
N ILE A 342 -21.68 5.81 18.82
CA ILE A 342 -22.10 5.00 17.67
C ILE A 342 -23.57 4.55 17.81
N GLU A 343 -24.00 4.13 19.00
CA GLU A 343 -25.37 3.70 19.28
C GLU A 343 -26.41 4.83 19.04
N SER A 344 -26.06 6.10 19.30
CA SER A 344 -26.97 7.23 19.00
C SER A 344 -27.08 7.56 17.51
N TRP A 345 -26.20 7.02 16.65
CA TRP A 345 -26.12 7.39 15.23
C TRP A 345 -26.30 6.24 14.24
N GLU A 346 -26.04 4.98 14.60
CA GLU A 346 -25.95 3.85 13.64
C GLU A 346 -27.27 3.53 12.91
N ALA A 347 -28.41 3.91 13.50
CA ALA A 347 -29.73 3.79 12.85
C ALA A 347 -29.94 4.82 11.74
N ARG A 348 -29.38 6.03 11.89
CA ARG A 348 -29.43 7.11 10.90
C ARG A 348 -28.33 6.97 9.84
N TYR A 349 -27.15 6.54 10.27
CA TYR A 349 -25.98 6.32 9.42
C TYR A 349 -25.55 4.85 9.46
N PRO A 350 -26.14 3.99 8.62
CA PRO A 350 -25.78 2.58 8.55
C PRO A 350 -24.42 2.33 7.84
N ALA A 351 -23.41 3.16 8.05
CA ALA A 351 -22.12 3.08 7.37
C ALA A 351 -21.25 1.90 7.86
N ALA A 352 -20.51 1.28 6.92
CA ALA A 352 -19.55 0.22 7.24
C ALA A 352 -18.42 0.69 8.17
N SER A 353 -17.98 1.95 8.02
CA SER A 353 -16.99 2.62 8.88
C SER A 353 -17.41 2.72 10.34
N LEU A 354 -18.68 3.03 10.62
CA LEU A 354 -19.18 3.10 12.01
C LEU A 354 -19.25 1.71 12.65
N GLN A 355 -19.69 0.70 11.91
CA GLN A 355 -19.61 -0.69 12.37
C GLN A 355 -18.16 -1.15 12.54
N ALA A 356 -17.21 -0.56 11.79
CA ALA A 356 -15.80 -0.83 11.96
C ALA A 356 -15.29 -0.33 13.31
N TYR A 357 -15.52 0.95 13.64
CA TYR A 357 -15.19 1.49 14.95
C TYR A 357 -15.93 0.79 16.10
N LYS A 358 -17.18 0.35 15.90
CA LYS A 358 -17.94 -0.43 16.90
C LYS A 358 -17.22 -1.73 17.25
N ALA A 359 -16.70 -2.44 16.25
CA ALA A 359 -15.90 -3.65 16.48
C ALA A 359 -14.61 -3.35 17.26
N LEU A 360 -13.95 -2.22 16.97
CA LEU A 360 -12.74 -1.80 17.69
C LEU A 360 -13.03 -1.40 19.14
N ALA A 361 -14.14 -0.72 19.41
CA ALA A 361 -14.55 -0.42 20.78
C ALA A 361 -14.79 -1.70 21.60
N HIS A 362 -15.48 -2.70 21.05
CA HIS A 362 -15.60 -4.02 21.70
C HIS A 362 -14.24 -4.74 21.86
N THR A 363 -13.34 -4.60 20.89
CA THR A 363 -11.98 -5.16 20.93
C THR A 363 -11.14 -4.54 22.06
N LEU A 364 -11.22 -3.21 22.25
CA LEU A 364 -10.60 -2.49 23.37
C LEU A 364 -11.17 -2.93 24.72
N ARG A 365 -12.48 -3.22 24.80
CA ARG A 365 -13.15 -3.78 25.98
C ARG A 365 -12.88 -5.27 26.22
N ASN A 366 -12.08 -5.93 25.38
CA ASN A 366 -11.83 -7.37 25.40
C ASN A 366 -13.10 -8.22 25.30
N ASP A 367 -14.08 -7.77 24.50
CA ASP A 367 -15.34 -8.48 24.17
C ASP A 367 -15.26 -9.04 22.73
N PRO A 368 -14.68 -10.25 22.55
CA PRO A 368 -14.42 -10.78 21.22
C PRO A 368 -15.68 -11.17 20.46
N GLU A 369 -16.75 -11.57 21.15
CA GLU A 369 -17.98 -12.00 20.47
C GLU A 369 -18.74 -10.80 19.90
N SER A 370 -18.83 -9.68 20.62
CA SER A 370 -19.43 -8.46 20.07
C SER A 370 -18.54 -7.80 19.02
N ALA A 371 -17.21 -7.81 19.20
CA ALA A 371 -16.27 -7.37 18.18
C ALA A 371 -16.41 -8.18 16.88
N LEU A 372 -16.54 -9.51 16.98
CA LEU A 372 -16.72 -10.40 15.82
C LEU A 372 -18.06 -10.13 15.11
N ARG A 373 -19.15 -9.86 15.84
CA ARG A 373 -20.45 -9.48 15.23
C ARG A 373 -20.34 -8.16 14.48
N ALA A 374 -19.84 -7.10 15.12
CA ALA A 374 -19.70 -5.78 14.48
C ALA A 374 -18.74 -5.81 13.28
N ALA A 375 -17.63 -6.55 13.35
CA ALA A 375 -16.70 -6.68 12.23
C ALA A 375 -17.30 -7.48 11.05
N ARG A 376 -18.13 -8.49 11.32
CA ARG A 376 -18.91 -9.18 10.28
C ARG A 376 -19.99 -8.28 9.67
N GLU A 377 -20.60 -7.39 10.45
CA GLU A 377 -21.59 -6.43 9.94
C GLU A 377 -20.94 -5.36 9.05
N SER A 378 -19.78 -4.83 9.46
CA SER A 378 -18.95 -3.94 8.64
C SER A 378 -18.58 -4.61 7.30
N CYS A 379 -18.11 -5.86 7.34
CA CYS A 379 -17.87 -6.73 6.19
C CYS A 379 -19.11 -7.03 5.33
N ALA A 380 -20.30 -7.10 5.94
CA ALA A 380 -21.54 -7.38 5.23
C ALA A 380 -21.95 -6.19 4.36
N ARG A 381 -21.85 -4.98 4.94
CA ARG A 381 -22.20 -3.70 4.31
C ARG A 381 -21.22 -3.29 3.21
N ASP A 382 -19.92 -3.49 3.42
CA ASP A 382 -18.91 -3.25 2.41
C ASP A 382 -17.83 -4.35 2.45
N LYS A 383 -17.56 -4.97 1.30
CA LYS A 383 -16.54 -6.03 1.19
C LYS A 383 -15.11 -5.51 1.32
N ARG A 384 -14.89 -4.21 1.05
CA ARG A 384 -13.65 -3.48 1.39
C ARG A 384 -13.43 -3.42 2.90
N TYR A 385 -14.48 -3.62 3.70
CA TYR A 385 -14.46 -3.69 5.17
C TYR A 385 -14.47 -5.12 5.76
N CYS A 386 -14.14 -6.16 4.96
CA CYS A 386 -14.20 -7.54 5.47
C CYS A 386 -13.12 -8.04 6.44
N THR A 387 -11.96 -7.45 6.49
CA THR A 387 -10.77 -7.95 7.17
C THR A 387 -10.45 -7.26 8.49
N LEU A 388 -11.30 -6.33 8.88
CA LEU A 388 -11.43 -5.94 10.26
C LEU A 388 -11.37 -7.16 11.19
N LEU A 389 -11.86 -8.29 10.68
CA LEU A 389 -11.62 -9.66 11.11
C LEU A 389 -10.13 -10.04 11.39
N PRO A 390 -9.26 -10.52 10.46
CA PRO A 390 -7.85 -10.90 10.75
C PRO A 390 -7.03 -9.83 11.45
N TYR A 391 -7.34 -8.54 11.31
CA TYR A 391 -6.67 -7.48 12.05
C TYR A 391 -6.99 -7.47 13.54
N ILE A 392 -8.28 -7.56 13.90
CA ILE A 392 -8.66 -7.83 15.28
C ILE A 392 -8.08 -9.19 15.70
N GLY A 393 -7.94 -10.14 14.77
CA GLY A 393 -7.13 -11.34 14.91
C GLY A 393 -5.68 -11.07 15.34
N THR A 394 -4.96 -10.17 14.66
CA THR A 394 -3.59 -9.74 15.00
C THR A 394 -3.53 -9.10 16.38
N TYR A 395 -4.52 -8.29 16.77
CA TYR A 395 -4.63 -7.73 18.12
C TYR A 395 -4.79 -8.80 19.21
N TYR A 396 -5.63 -9.82 18.98
CA TYR A 396 -5.78 -10.94 19.93
C TYR A 396 -4.55 -11.86 19.92
N TYR A 397 -3.90 -12.05 18.78
CA TYR A 397 -2.65 -12.80 18.65
C TYR A 397 -1.51 -12.16 19.44
N SER A 398 -1.31 -10.83 19.35
CA SER A 398 -0.23 -10.15 20.08
C SER A 398 -0.41 -10.19 21.61
N ARG A 399 -1.65 -10.36 22.09
CA ARG A 399 -1.98 -10.62 23.50
C ARG A 399 -1.94 -12.11 23.90
N GLY A 400 -1.49 -13.00 23.01
CA GLY A 400 -1.42 -14.45 23.25
C GLY A 400 -2.77 -15.18 23.24
N ASN A 401 -3.86 -14.51 22.87
CA ASN A 401 -5.20 -15.10 22.81
C ASN A 401 -5.46 -15.78 21.46
N TYR A 402 -4.68 -16.84 21.19
CA TYR A 402 -4.64 -17.52 19.90
C TYR A 402 -5.99 -18.11 19.48
N ALA A 403 -6.76 -18.67 20.42
CA ALA A 403 -8.08 -19.25 20.13
C ALA A 403 -9.10 -18.20 19.65
N VAL A 404 -9.06 -17.00 20.21
CA VAL A 404 -9.89 -15.87 19.72
C VAL A 404 -9.34 -15.36 18.39
N ALA A 405 -8.02 -15.17 18.28
CA ALA A 405 -7.38 -14.72 17.05
C ALA A 405 -7.76 -15.59 15.84
N GLU A 406 -7.75 -16.92 16.00
CA GLU A 406 -8.18 -17.88 14.99
C GLU A 406 -9.63 -17.67 14.54
N LYS A 407 -10.60 -17.42 15.45
CA LYS A 407 -12.00 -17.11 15.05
C LYS A 407 -12.05 -15.92 14.09
N PHE A 408 -11.25 -14.90 14.37
CA PHE A 408 -11.13 -13.68 13.57
C PHE A 408 -10.43 -13.94 12.23
N TYR A 409 -9.31 -14.66 12.19
CA TYR A 409 -8.65 -15.08 10.94
C TYR A 409 -9.55 -15.96 10.08
N LEU A 410 -10.27 -16.94 10.64
CA LEU A 410 -11.14 -17.84 9.88
C LEU A 410 -12.40 -17.13 9.35
N ALA A 411 -13.04 -16.26 10.14
CA ALA A 411 -14.05 -15.34 9.62
C ALA A 411 -13.43 -14.41 8.53
N GLY A 412 -12.15 -14.10 8.71
CA GLY A 412 -11.20 -13.48 7.80
C GLY A 412 -10.87 -14.25 6.52
N PHE A 413 -11.13 -15.55 6.40
CA PHE A 413 -10.99 -16.25 5.11
C PHE A 413 -12.35 -16.66 4.53
N ALA A 414 -13.34 -16.99 5.37
CA ALA A 414 -14.68 -17.38 4.93
C ALA A 414 -15.42 -16.32 4.08
N ALA A 415 -15.55 -15.09 4.57
CA ALA A 415 -16.31 -14.03 3.87
C ALA A 415 -15.66 -13.47 2.59
N ASN A 416 -14.40 -13.80 2.30
CA ASN A 416 -13.63 -13.37 1.13
C ASN A 416 -12.30 -14.18 1.10
N PRO A 417 -12.19 -15.23 0.25
CA PRO A 417 -11.16 -16.29 0.38
C PRO A 417 -9.75 -16.08 -0.20
N SER A 418 -9.49 -15.13 -1.11
CA SER A 418 -8.13 -14.91 -1.66
C SER A 418 -7.44 -13.68 -1.07
N MET A 419 -7.73 -13.40 0.19
CA MET A 419 -6.96 -12.46 1.00
C MET A 419 -5.50 -12.87 1.16
N ALA A 420 -4.60 -11.89 1.07
CA ALA A 420 -3.22 -12.00 1.55
C ALA A 420 -3.08 -11.70 3.07
N ASN A 421 -3.77 -10.67 3.59
CA ASN A 421 -3.60 -10.20 4.97
C ASN A 421 -3.98 -11.24 6.02
N GLY A 422 -3.24 -11.27 7.12
CA GLY A 422 -3.45 -12.29 8.14
C GLY A 422 -3.02 -13.71 7.72
N LEU A 423 -2.59 -14.00 6.47
CA LEU A 423 -2.09 -15.34 6.11
C LEU A 423 -0.83 -15.65 6.95
N PHE A 424 0.15 -14.74 6.93
CA PHE A 424 1.35 -14.79 7.75
C PHE A 424 1.02 -14.92 9.25
N GLN A 425 0.20 -14.01 9.79
CA GLN A 425 -0.12 -13.94 11.22
C GLN A 425 -0.99 -15.13 11.68
N TYR A 426 -1.82 -15.71 10.81
CA TYR A 426 -2.55 -16.95 11.10
C TYR A 426 -1.62 -18.18 11.06
N GLY A 427 -0.67 -18.24 10.13
CA GLY A 427 0.43 -19.22 10.16
C GLY A 427 1.20 -19.17 11.49
N HIS A 428 1.47 -17.97 11.99
CA HIS A 428 2.03 -17.76 13.33
C HIS A 428 1.10 -18.25 14.46
N CYS A 429 -0.19 -17.96 14.39
CA CYS A 429 -1.19 -18.42 15.36
C CYS A 429 -1.26 -19.96 15.44
N LEU A 430 -1.20 -20.64 14.30
CA LEU A 430 -1.14 -22.10 14.19
C LEU A 430 0.18 -22.67 14.73
N ARG A 431 1.31 -22.01 14.45
CA ARG A 431 2.62 -22.36 15.03
C ARG A 431 2.60 -22.29 16.55
N GLN A 432 2.09 -21.20 17.14
CA GLN A 432 2.04 -21.02 18.60
C GLN A 432 1.09 -22.01 19.30
N THR A 433 0.12 -22.57 18.59
CA THR A 433 -0.80 -23.61 19.09
C THR A 433 -0.35 -25.03 18.76
N GLY A 434 0.87 -25.22 18.26
CA GLY A 434 1.46 -26.54 17.97
C GLY A 434 0.95 -27.20 16.67
N ARG A 435 0.10 -26.52 15.89
CA ARG A 435 -0.48 -27.02 14.63
C ARG A 435 0.47 -26.82 13.45
N VAL A 436 1.70 -27.35 13.60
CA VAL A 436 2.85 -27.07 12.72
C VAL A 436 2.60 -27.42 11.25
N ARG A 437 1.93 -28.54 10.94
CA ARG A 437 1.60 -28.92 9.56
C ARG A 437 0.61 -27.97 8.90
N GLU A 438 -0.36 -27.45 9.65
CA GLU A 438 -1.31 -26.46 9.13
C GLU A 438 -0.63 -25.10 8.96
N ALA A 439 0.27 -24.71 9.87
CA ALA A 439 1.05 -23.48 9.75
C ALA A 439 1.84 -23.45 8.43
N ILE A 440 2.47 -24.56 8.02
CA ILE A 440 3.16 -24.67 6.71
C ILE A 440 2.20 -24.33 5.56
N ALA A 441 1.01 -24.95 5.51
CA ALA A 441 0.05 -24.73 4.44
C ALA A 441 -0.50 -23.29 4.36
N TRP A 442 -0.48 -22.54 5.48
CA TRP A 442 -0.85 -21.11 5.48
C TRP A 442 0.33 -20.20 5.13
N TYR A 443 1.56 -20.55 5.54
CA TYR A 443 2.77 -19.87 5.09
C TYR A 443 3.03 -20.06 3.58
N GLU A 444 2.70 -21.22 3.00
CA GLU A 444 2.82 -21.42 1.55
C GLU A 444 1.83 -20.57 0.74
N LYS A 445 0.63 -20.27 1.29
CA LYS A 445 -0.29 -19.30 0.70
C LYS A 445 0.23 -17.87 0.82
N ASP A 446 0.78 -17.53 1.99
CA ASP A 446 1.38 -16.22 2.23
C ASP A 446 2.53 -15.95 1.25
N GLU A 447 3.46 -16.90 1.12
CA GLU A 447 4.56 -16.82 0.16
C GLU A 447 4.08 -16.71 -1.30
N ALA A 448 3.01 -17.40 -1.68
CA ALA A 448 2.46 -17.29 -3.03
C ALA A 448 1.92 -15.89 -3.36
N ALA A 449 1.48 -15.12 -2.34
CA ALA A 449 1.05 -13.73 -2.49
C ALA A 449 2.20 -12.72 -2.33
N ASN A 450 3.00 -12.91 -1.26
CA ASN A 450 3.93 -11.93 -0.70
C ASN A 450 5.41 -12.22 -0.99
N GLY A 451 5.72 -13.36 -1.61
CA GLY A 451 7.07 -13.78 -1.95
C GLY A 451 7.79 -14.61 -0.86
N PRO A 452 8.98 -15.16 -1.17
CA PRO A 452 9.67 -16.13 -0.32
C PRO A 452 10.27 -15.56 0.98
N PHE A 453 10.47 -14.25 1.08
CA PHE A 453 11.08 -13.63 2.25
C PHE A 453 10.06 -12.78 3.02
N PRO A 454 9.92 -12.93 4.35
CA PRO A 454 10.67 -13.83 5.24
C PRO A 454 10.11 -15.26 5.31
N THR A 455 8.95 -15.50 4.73
CA THR A 455 8.06 -16.64 5.02
C THR A 455 8.69 -18.02 4.80
N ARG A 456 9.58 -18.19 3.82
CA ARG A 456 10.26 -19.48 3.58
C ARG A 456 11.24 -19.87 4.71
N PHE A 457 11.78 -18.92 5.47
CA PHE A 457 12.54 -19.24 6.70
C PHE A 457 11.63 -19.82 7.80
N LEU A 458 10.39 -19.35 7.92
CA LEU A 458 9.41 -19.91 8.85
C LEU A 458 8.98 -21.30 8.43
N ILE A 459 8.73 -21.53 7.13
CA ILE A 459 8.45 -22.87 6.59
C ILE A 459 9.60 -23.84 6.89
N ALA A 460 10.85 -23.42 6.69
CA ALA A 460 12.01 -24.22 7.05
C ALA A 460 12.07 -24.55 8.55
N GLU A 461 11.83 -23.57 9.43
CA GLU A 461 11.70 -23.81 10.87
C GLU A 461 10.60 -24.83 11.18
N MET A 462 9.46 -24.79 10.48
CA MET A 462 8.35 -25.73 10.73
C MET A 462 8.75 -27.16 10.37
N TYR A 463 9.49 -27.37 9.28
CA TYR A 463 10.05 -28.68 8.95
C TYR A 463 11.09 -29.16 9.98
N LEU A 464 11.90 -28.25 10.55
CA LEU A 464 12.82 -28.60 11.64
C LEU A 464 12.06 -29.05 12.90
N LEU A 465 10.94 -28.41 13.26
CA LEU A 465 10.09 -28.83 14.37
C LEU A 465 9.41 -30.20 14.12
N LEU A 466 9.16 -30.55 12.86
CA LEU A 466 8.64 -31.87 12.46
C LEU A 466 9.74 -32.95 12.34
N GLY A 467 11.02 -32.58 12.49
CA GLY A 467 12.15 -33.48 12.27
C GLY A 467 12.46 -33.78 10.80
N ASP A 468 11.77 -33.16 9.84
CA ASP A 468 12.01 -33.35 8.41
C ASP A 468 13.19 -32.49 7.94
N LYS A 469 14.40 -32.99 8.21
CA LYS A 469 15.65 -32.35 7.78
C LYS A 469 15.73 -32.14 6.26
N LYS A 470 15.10 -33.00 5.46
CA LYS A 470 15.16 -32.93 3.98
C LYS A 470 14.32 -31.76 3.49
N ALA A 471 13.06 -31.66 3.93
CA ALA A 471 12.18 -30.55 3.57
C ALA A 471 12.66 -29.22 4.17
N ALA A 472 13.26 -29.24 5.37
CA ALA A 472 13.91 -28.07 5.96
C ALA A 472 15.07 -27.57 5.08
N THR A 473 15.99 -28.45 4.67
CA THR A 473 17.14 -28.10 3.82
C THR A 473 16.70 -27.53 2.47
N ALA A 474 15.72 -28.17 1.81
CA ALA A 474 15.14 -27.67 0.55
C ALA A 474 14.45 -26.30 0.71
N SER A 475 13.78 -26.08 1.84
CA SER A 475 13.17 -24.79 2.18
C SER A 475 14.22 -23.71 2.44
N LEU A 476 15.31 -24.04 3.15
CA LEU A 476 16.41 -23.08 3.40
C LEU A 476 17.14 -22.66 2.12
N ALA A 477 17.36 -23.57 1.18
CA ALA A 477 17.93 -23.22 -0.12
C ALA A 477 17.09 -22.15 -0.84
N LYS A 478 15.75 -22.34 -0.89
CA LYS A 478 14.81 -21.35 -1.45
C LYS A 478 14.77 -20.04 -0.63
N ALA A 479 14.85 -20.12 0.69
CA ALA A 479 14.87 -18.94 1.56
C ALA A 479 16.12 -18.08 1.33
N VAL A 480 17.28 -18.72 1.14
CA VAL A 480 18.52 -18.06 0.75
C VAL A 480 18.37 -17.43 -0.63
N GLU A 481 17.94 -18.19 -1.65
CA GLU A 481 17.75 -17.69 -3.02
C GLU A 481 16.83 -16.47 -3.08
N GLY A 482 15.68 -16.51 -2.39
CA GLY A 482 14.75 -15.40 -2.28
C GLY A 482 15.35 -14.16 -1.60
N LEU A 483 16.16 -14.36 -0.56
CA LEU A 483 16.91 -13.30 0.10
C LEU A 483 18.06 -12.75 -0.76
N GLU A 484 18.64 -13.54 -1.69
CA GLU A 484 19.62 -13.01 -2.65
C GLU A 484 18.97 -12.09 -3.69
N LYS A 485 17.76 -12.44 -4.14
CA LYS A 485 16.98 -11.66 -5.10
C LYS A 485 16.37 -10.39 -4.49
N ASN A 486 15.99 -10.42 -3.20
CA ASN A 486 15.37 -9.27 -2.54
C ASN A 486 16.40 -8.33 -1.91
N ARG A 487 16.87 -7.35 -2.70
CA ARG A 487 17.78 -6.27 -2.26
C ARG A 487 17.26 -5.44 -1.08
N TYR A 488 15.95 -5.37 -0.89
CA TYR A 488 15.27 -4.57 0.14
C TYR A 488 14.70 -5.42 1.28
N ALA A 489 15.15 -6.67 1.40
CA ALA A 489 14.78 -7.55 2.51
C ALA A 489 15.25 -6.97 3.85
N GLU A 490 14.33 -6.84 4.80
CA GLU A 490 14.58 -6.38 6.17
C GLU A 490 14.02 -7.40 7.16
N VAL A 491 14.77 -7.73 8.21
CA VAL A 491 14.21 -8.50 9.35
C VAL A 491 13.60 -7.50 10.31
N VAL A 492 12.29 -7.59 10.51
CA VAL A 492 11.49 -6.56 11.21
C VAL A 492 10.84 -7.05 12.51
N ASN A 493 10.99 -8.34 12.86
CA ASN A 493 10.45 -8.92 14.08
C ASN A 493 11.31 -10.07 14.63
N ASN A 494 11.10 -10.38 15.92
CA ASN A 494 11.83 -11.42 16.65
C ASN A 494 11.55 -12.82 16.06
N GLU A 495 10.35 -13.07 15.56
CA GLU A 495 9.98 -14.38 15.01
C GLU A 495 10.76 -14.74 13.76
N THR A 496 10.94 -13.78 12.85
CA THR A 496 11.78 -13.90 11.65
C THR A 496 13.25 -14.07 12.05
N ALA A 497 13.74 -13.24 12.98
CA ALA A 497 15.11 -13.34 13.47
C ALA A 497 15.41 -14.72 14.08
N ARG A 498 14.49 -15.24 14.91
CA ARG A 498 14.55 -16.58 15.51
C ARG A 498 14.56 -17.69 14.46
N ALA A 499 13.76 -17.59 13.40
CA ALA A 499 13.76 -18.57 12.31
C ALA A 499 15.08 -18.56 11.51
N ILE A 500 15.66 -17.38 11.24
CA ILE A 500 16.98 -17.27 10.60
C ILE A 500 18.09 -17.78 11.52
N TYR A 501 17.99 -17.56 12.83
CA TYR A 501 18.91 -18.15 13.80
C TYR A 501 18.81 -19.68 13.85
N ALA A 502 17.59 -20.25 13.85
CA ALA A 502 17.37 -21.69 13.80
C ALA A 502 17.92 -22.30 12.50
N ALA A 503 17.77 -21.59 11.37
CA ALA A 503 18.38 -21.96 10.10
C ALA A 503 19.92 -22.02 10.18
N LEU A 504 20.57 -21.00 10.77
CA LEU A 504 22.02 -20.98 10.96
C LEU A 504 22.49 -22.13 11.87
N ASP A 505 21.83 -22.36 13.01
CA ASP A 505 22.18 -23.43 13.95
C ASP A 505 21.96 -24.82 13.32
N PHE A 506 20.97 -24.98 12.44
CA PHE A 506 20.79 -26.20 11.65
C PHE A 506 21.89 -26.37 10.62
N CYS A 507 22.19 -25.34 9.83
CA CYS A 507 23.24 -25.42 8.80
C CYS A 507 24.61 -25.74 9.40
N ASP A 508 24.96 -25.18 10.55
CA ASP A 508 26.24 -25.48 11.21
C ASP A 508 26.30 -26.95 11.70
N ARG A 509 25.21 -27.45 12.32
CA ARG A 509 25.15 -28.83 12.85
C ARG A 509 25.17 -29.90 11.76
N GLU A 510 24.47 -29.68 10.66
CA GLU A 510 24.43 -30.63 9.52
C GLU A 510 25.56 -30.41 8.51
N GLY A 511 26.49 -29.47 8.75
CA GLY A 511 27.64 -29.22 7.88
C GLY A 511 27.34 -28.49 6.58
N LEU A 512 26.20 -27.81 6.46
CA LEU A 512 25.75 -27.02 5.30
C LEU A 512 26.50 -25.68 5.20
N ARG A 513 27.83 -25.74 5.13
CA ARG A 513 28.76 -24.60 5.25
C ARG A 513 28.51 -23.48 4.24
N GLU A 514 28.11 -23.83 3.02
CA GLU A 514 27.83 -22.85 1.95
C GLU A 514 26.62 -21.98 2.29
N LEU A 515 25.45 -22.59 2.54
CA LEU A 515 24.23 -21.88 2.96
C LEU A 515 24.49 -21.00 4.20
N ALA A 516 25.20 -21.54 5.19
CA ALA A 516 25.55 -20.79 6.40
C ALA A 516 26.47 -19.59 6.12
N SER A 517 27.44 -19.74 5.21
CA SER A 517 28.34 -18.66 4.79
C SER A 517 27.59 -17.58 4.02
N THR A 518 26.72 -17.97 3.08
CA THR A 518 25.90 -17.04 2.28
C THR A 518 24.99 -16.23 3.18
N LEU A 519 24.25 -16.86 4.10
CA LEU A 519 23.40 -16.16 5.07
C LEU A 519 24.18 -15.13 5.90
N ARG A 520 25.30 -15.53 6.51
CA ARG A 520 26.12 -14.64 7.37
C ARG A 520 26.71 -13.44 6.64
N LYS A 521 26.87 -13.52 5.31
CA LYS A 521 27.37 -12.43 4.47
C LYS A 521 26.28 -11.46 4.00
N LYS A 522 24.98 -11.78 4.15
CA LYS A 522 23.90 -10.89 3.70
C LYS A 522 23.80 -9.67 4.62
N PRO A 523 23.82 -8.42 4.09
CA PRO A 523 23.67 -7.21 4.90
C PRO A 523 22.43 -7.23 5.80
N THR A 524 21.31 -7.77 5.32
CA THR A 524 20.07 -7.97 6.09
C THR A 524 20.27 -8.82 7.34
N VAL A 525 21.02 -9.92 7.23
CA VAL A 525 21.31 -10.85 8.36
C VAL A 525 22.35 -10.24 9.30
N ILE A 526 23.33 -9.49 8.77
CA ILE A 526 24.29 -8.74 9.58
C ILE A 526 23.57 -7.68 10.43
N ARG A 527 22.66 -6.89 9.83
CA ARG A 527 21.82 -5.92 10.56
C ARG A 527 20.93 -6.60 11.61
N MET A 528 20.35 -7.74 11.27
CA MET A 528 19.54 -8.55 12.20
C MET A 528 20.30 -8.93 13.46
N PHE A 529 21.58 -9.33 13.37
CA PHE A 529 22.36 -9.71 14.56
C PHE A 529 22.53 -8.57 15.58
N THR A 530 22.53 -7.31 15.13
CA THR A 530 22.59 -6.14 16.01
C THR A 530 21.20 -5.71 16.50
N ALA A 531 20.18 -5.79 15.65
CA ALA A 531 18.81 -5.36 15.99
C ALA A 531 18.05 -6.36 16.87
N TYR A 532 18.31 -7.66 16.70
CA TYR A 532 17.64 -8.76 17.40
C TYR A 532 18.69 -9.75 17.93
N PRO A 533 19.56 -9.34 18.87
CA PRO A 533 20.58 -10.22 19.42
C PRO A 533 19.96 -11.43 20.12
N ARG A 534 20.65 -12.58 20.08
CA ARG A 534 20.29 -13.74 20.92
C ARG A 534 20.35 -13.31 22.40
N LYS A 535 19.31 -13.66 23.16
CA LYS A 535 19.28 -13.57 24.63
C LYS A 535 19.81 -14.86 25.23
#